data_AF-A0A7K0LQR2-F1
#
_entry.id   AF-A0A7K0LQR2-F1
#
_cell.length_a   1.000
_cell.length_b   1.000
_cell.length_c   1.000
_cell.angle_alpha   90.00
_cell.angle_beta   90.00
_cell.angle_gamma   90.00
#
_symmetry.space_group_name_H-M   'P 1'
#
loop_
_entity.id
_entity.type
_entity.pdbx_description
1 polymer ?
#
loop_
_entity_poly.entity_id
_entity_poly.type
_entity_poly.pdbx_seq_one_letter_code
_entity_poly.pdbx_strand_id
1 'polypeptide(L)'
;MDKQTEFVLRTIEERDIRFVRLWFTDVLGVLKSVAIAPAELEGAFVEGIGFDGSAIEGFARVYESDMLAKPDPSTFQALPWRGESNGVARMFCDILLPDGTPSYADPRRVLKRTLERAADLGFTFYTHPEIEFYLFEGEPKPGELPVPVDQAGYFDNAPGAAHNYDFRRKAITLLESMGISVEFSHHEGGPGQQEIDLRYADALTTADNIMTFRLVMKEVALDQGAFASFMPKPFADHPGSGMHMHLSLFEGDRNAFYEAGSEYQLSRVGRSFIAGLLLHAPEITAITNQWVNSYKRLAGGGEAPSYV
;
A
#
# COMPACT_ATOMS: atom_id res chain seq x y z
N MET A 1 9.45 -28.58 -2.93
CA MET A 1 9.62 -27.13 -2.74
C MET A 1 9.61 -26.51 -4.12
N ASP A 2 8.96 -25.36 -4.33
CA ASP A 2 8.92 -24.73 -5.65
C ASP A 2 10.20 -23.88 -5.90
N LYS A 3 10.44 -23.52 -7.17
CA LYS A 3 11.63 -22.75 -7.58
C LYS A 3 11.75 -21.40 -6.87
N GLN A 4 10.62 -20.79 -6.53
CA GLN A 4 10.58 -19.48 -5.88
C GLN A 4 11.06 -19.59 -4.43
N THR A 5 10.62 -20.63 -3.72
CA THR A 5 11.02 -20.94 -2.36
C THR A 5 12.51 -21.25 -2.28
N GLU A 6 13.04 -22.06 -3.21
CA GLU A 6 14.47 -22.33 -3.30
C GLU A 6 15.29 -21.06 -3.54
N PHE A 7 14.80 -20.16 -4.40
CA PHE A 7 15.42 -18.87 -4.63
C PHE A 7 15.48 -18.01 -3.34
N VAL A 8 14.39 -17.97 -2.57
CA VAL A 8 14.33 -17.23 -1.31
C VAL A 8 15.34 -17.76 -0.30
N LEU A 9 15.36 -19.08 -0.08
CA LEU A 9 16.28 -19.71 0.88
C LEU A 9 17.75 -19.45 0.52
N ARG A 10 18.10 -19.60 -0.76
CA ARG A 10 19.44 -19.28 -1.24
C ARG A 10 19.79 -17.81 -1.05
N THR A 11 18.86 -16.90 -1.35
CA THR A 11 19.10 -15.46 -1.22
C THR A 11 19.30 -15.05 0.24
N ILE A 12 18.60 -15.71 1.18
CA ILE A 12 18.76 -15.49 2.62
C ILE A 12 20.17 -15.85 3.09
N GLU A 13 20.70 -16.98 2.61
CA GLU A 13 22.07 -17.41 2.90
C GLU A 13 23.11 -16.47 2.25
N GLU A 14 22.98 -16.19 0.95
CA GLU A 14 23.93 -15.36 0.19
C GLU A 14 24.04 -13.93 0.72
N ARG A 15 22.93 -13.38 1.26
CA ARG A 15 22.86 -12.00 1.77
C ARG A 15 22.97 -11.89 3.29
N ASP A 16 23.34 -12.97 3.98
CA ASP A 16 23.46 -13.03 5.46
C ASP A 16 22.22 -12.44 6.18
N ILE A 17 21.02 -12.81 5.71
CA ILE A 17 19.77 -12.35 6.31
C ILE A 17 19.55 -13.11 7.63
N ARG A 18 19.42 -12.36 8.73
CA ARG A 18 19.25 -12.91 10.08
C ARG A 18 17.81 -12.91 10.57
N PHE A 19 16.96 -12.09 9.97
CA PHE A 19 15.55 -11.99 10.33
C PHE A 19 14.68 -11.87 9.09
N VAL A 20 13.61 -12.65 9.08
CA VAL A 20 12.56 -12.56 8.06
C VAL A 20 11.28 -12.07 8.72
N ARG A 21 10.80 -10.91 8.28
CA ARG A 21 9.54 -10.33 8.73
C ARG A 21 8.40 -10.85 7.87
N LEU A 22 7.49 -11.57 8.49
CA LEU A 22 6.24 -11.99 7.90
C LEU A 22 5.22 -10.87 8.09
N TRP A 23 4.78 -10.28 6.99
CA TRP A 23 3.88 -9.13 6.95
C TRP A 23 2.47 -9.56 6.55
N PHE A 24 1.47 -8.94 7.16
CA PHE A 24 0.08 -9.08 6.78
C PHE A 24 -0.69 -7.84 7.22
N THR A 25 -1.91 -7.65 6.74
CA THR A 25 -2.73 -6.48 7.06
C THR A 25 -3.99 -6.88 7.80
N ASP A 26 -4.36 -6.13 8.83
CA ASP A 26 -5.70 -6.25 9.41
C ASP A 26 -6.77 -5.59 8.52
N VAL A 27 -8.05 -5.72 8.90
CA VAL A 27 -9.18 -5.20 8.11
C VAL A 27 -9.21 -3.68 8.01
N LEU A 28 -8.46 -2.97 8.86
CA LEU A 28 -8.34 -1.51 8.86
C LEU A 28 -7.16 -1.03 7.99
N GLY A 29 -6.42 -1.95 7.35
CA GLY A 29 -5.26 -1.64 6.51
C GLY A 29 -4.03 -1.26 7.33
N VAL A 30 -3.91 -1.74 8.58
CA VAL A 30 -2.71 -1.60 9.39
C VAL A 30 -1.77 -2.78 9.11
N LEU A 31 -0.52 -2.47 8.76
CA LEU A 31 0.52 -3.47 8.57
C LEU A 31 0.89 -4.10 9.92
N LYS A 32 0.77 -5.42 10.00
CA LYS A 32 1.24 -6.26 11.10
C LYS A 32 2.50 -7.00 10.68
N SER A 33 3.30 -7.41 11.65
CA SER A 33 4.53 -8.13 11.40
C SER A 33 4.87 -9.08 12.54
N VAL A 34 5.32 -10.29 12.20
CA VAL A 34 6.08 -11.18 13.09
C VAL A 34 7.45 -11.43 12.48
N ALA A 35 8.50 -11.52 13.30
CA ALA A 35 9.86 -11.79 12.84
C ALA A 35 10.23 -13.22 13.21
N ILE A 36 10.79 -13.96 12.25
CA ILE A 36 11.28 -15.33 12.44
C ILE A 36 12.76 -15.42 12.06
N ALA A 37 13.44 -16.41 12.64
CA ALA A 37 14.79 -16.78 12.22
C ALA A 37 14.74 -17.57 10.90
N PRO A 38 15.79 -17.51 10.05
CA PRO A 38 15.88 -18.28 8.82
C PRO A 38 15.62 -19.78 8.99
N ALA A 39 16.03 -20.36 10.12
CA ALA A 39 15.84 -21.78 10.42
C ALA A 39 14.36 -22.22 10.48
N GLU A 40 13.45 -21.29 10.81
CA GLU A 40 12.01 -21.56 10.90
C GLU A 40 11.30 -21.42 9.54
N LEU A 41 11.98 -20.89 8.52
CA LEU A 41 11.33 -20.46 7.29
C LEU A 41 10.83 -21.62 6.43
N GLU A 42 11.57 -22.73 6.37
CA GLU A 42 11.11 -23.93 5.66
C GLU A 42 9.81 -24.47 6.27
N GLY A 43 9.74 -24.53 7.61
CA GLY A 43 8.51 -24.90 8.33
C GLY A 43 7.37 -23.93 8.05
N ALA A 44 7.65 -22.62 8.05
CA ALA A 44 6.66 -21.60 7.71
C ALA A 44 6.09 -21.76 6.28
N PHE A 45 6.92 -22.15 5.31
CA PHE A 45 6.45 -22.42 3.94
C PHE A 45 5.60 -23.69 3.83
N VAL A 46 5.71 -24.64 4.74
CA VAL A 46 4.91 -25.88 4.73
C VAL A 46 3.65 -25.74 5.56
N GLU A 47 3.76 -25.25 6.79
CA GLU A 47 2.67 -25.25 7.78
C GLU A 47 2.09 -23.86 8.03
N GLY A 48 2.84 -22.80 7.73
CA GLY A 48 2.52 -21.44 8.18
C GLY A 48 3.01 -21.20 9.61
N ILE A 49 2.92 -19.95 10.08
CA ILE A 49 3.25 -19.57 11.46
C ILE A 49 1.97 -19.29 12.22
N GLY A 50 1.76 -20.00 13.33
CA GLY A 50 0.64 -19.76 14.24
C GLY A 50 0.71 -18.41 14.92
N PHE A 51 -0.42 -17.71 15.01
CA PHE A 51 -0.57 -16.49 15.79
C PHE A 51 -1.99 -16.34 16.35
N ASP A 52 -2.12 -15.49 17.37
CA ASP A 52 -3.41 -15.13 17.96
C ASP A 52 -4.13 -14.08 17.10
N GLY A 53 -5.08 -14.53 16.29
CA GLY A 53 -5.97 -13.72 15.47
C GLY A 53 -7.01 -12.92 16.26
N SER A 54 -7.26 -13.24 17.54
CA SER A 54 -8.19 -12.45 18.37
C SER A 54 -7.60 -11.10 18.78
N ALA A 55 -6.27 -10.97 18.73
CA ALA A 55 -5.54 -9.72 18.93
C ALA A 55 -5.47 -8.84 17.66
N ILE A 56 -6.02 -9.31 16.53
CA ILE A 56 -6.02 -8.60 15.26
C ILE A 56 -7.44 -8.14 14.91
N GLU A 57 -7.58 -6.84 14.67
CA GLU A 57 -8.86 -6.22 14.32
C GLU A 57 -9.52 -6.92 13.13
N GLY A 58 -10.74 -7.43 13.36
CA GLY A 58 -11.58 -8.05 12.34
C GLY A 58 -11.27 -9.50 11.96
N PHE A 59 -10.26 -10.16 12.55
CA PHE A 59 -9.84 -11.50 12.14
C PHE A 59 -10.58 -12.63 12.86
N ALA A 60 -10.62 -12.63 14.19
CA ALA A 60 -11.25 -13.70 14.95
C ALA A 60 -12.06 -13.18 16.15
N ARG A 61 -13.12 -13.91 16.51
CA ARG A 61 -13.73 -13.78 17.84
C ARG A 61 -12.83 -14.47 18.86
N VAL A 62 -12.92 -14.07 20.13
CA VAL A 62 -12.11 -14.59 21.25
C VAL A 62 -12.07 -16.13 21.34
N TYR A 63 -13.07 -16.85 20.81
CA TYR A 63 -13.15 -18.31 20.88
C TYR A 63 -12.54 -19.07 19.68
N GLU A 64 -12.18 -18.38 18.60
CA GLU A 64 -11.59 -18.97 17.37
C GLU A 64 -10.28 -18.24 17.03
N SER A 65 -9.42 -18.07 18.04
CA SER A 65 -8.26 -17.19 18.01
C SER A 65 -7.11 -17.68 17.13
N ASP A 66 -6.89 -18.99 17.02
CA ASP A 66 -5.69 -19.50 16.37
C ASP A 66 -5.79 -19.35 14.85
N MET A 67 -4.82 -18.68 14.24
CA MET A 67 -4.71 -18.49 12.80
C MET A 67 -3.29 -18.76 12.32
N LEU A 68 -3.13 -18.99 11.03
CA LEU A 68 -1.84 -19.27 10.40
C LEU A 68 -1.47 -18.15 9.43
N ALA A 69 -0.29 -17.56 9.58
CA ALA A 69 0.30 -16.66 8.61
C ALA A 69 1.16 -17.48 7.63
N LYS A 70 0.72 -17.57 6.38
CA LYS A 70 1.37 -18.35 5.32
C LYS A 70 2.23 -17.45 4.42
N PRO A 71 3.57 -17.51 4.48
CA PRO A 71 4.43 -16.64 3.68
C PRO A 71 4.30 -16.90 2.19
N ASP A 72 4.21 -15.82 1.41
CA ASP A 72 4.18 -15.84 -0.05
C ASP A 72 5.60 -15.55 -0.59
N PRO A 73 6.34 -16.55 -1.10
CA PRO A 73 7.72 -16.38 -1.53
C PRO A 73 7.88 -15.47 -2.77
N SER A 74 6.79 -15.21 -3.50
CA SER A 74 6.81 -14.24 -4.62
C SER A 74 7.00 -12.80 -4.13
N THR A 75 6.70 -12.55 -2.85
CA THR A 75 6.80 -11.24 -2.22
C THR A 75 8.06 -11.05 -1.39
N PHE A 76 9.09 -11.88 -1.57
CA PHE A 76 10.33 -11.73 -0.83
C PHE A 76 11.06 -10.45 -1.20
N GLN A 77 11.40 -9.64 -0.20
CA GLN A 77 12.15 -8.40 -0.40
C GLN A 77 13.11 -8.13 0.74
N ALA A 78 14.37 -7.79 0.45
CA ALA A 78 15.30 -7.28 1.45
C ALA A 78 14.93 -5.85 1.88
N LEU A 79 15.09 -5.52 3.17
CA LEU A 79 14.79 -4.20 3.73
C LEU A 79 16.06 -3.34 3.77
N PRO A 80 16.24 -2.37 2.86
CA PRO A 80 17.51 -1.66 2.67
C PRO A 80 17.91 -0.76 3.84
N TRP A 81 16.96 -0.29 4.67
CA TRP A 81 17.24 0.57 5.83
C TRP A 81 17.69 -0.20 7.09
N ARG A 82 17.85 -1.54 7.02
CA ARG A 82 18.28 -2.37 8.17
C ARG A 82 19.77 -2.71 8.16
N GLY A 83 20.55 -2.06 7.30
CA GLY A 83 21.99 -2.20 7.21
C GLY A 83 22.43 -3.35 6.29
N GLU A 84 23.74 -3.38 5.98
CA GLU A 84 24.35 -4.36 5.08
C GLU A 84 24.80 -5.66 5.80
N SER A 85 24.93 -5.63 7.13
CA SER A 85 25.27 -6.79 7.96
C SER A 85 24.11 -7.16 8.87
N ASN A 86 23.88 -8.46 9.07
CA ASN A 86 22.68 -8.99 9.73
C ASN A 86 21.37 -8.53 9.04
N GLY A 87 21.29 -8.75 7.73
CA GLY A 87 20.20 -8.25 6.90
C GLY A 87 18.82 -8.67 7.40
N VAL A 88 17.82 -7.85 7.10
CA VAL A 88 16.40 -8.16 7.35
C VAL A 88 15.68 -8.21 6.02
N ALA A 89 14.85 -9.23 5.83
CA ALA A 89 13.94 -9.33 4.69
C ALA A 89 12.48 -9.34 5.15
N ARG A 90 11.56 -9.16 4.21
CA ARG A 90 10.12 -9.31 4.42
C ARG A 90 9.50 -10.23 3.38
N MET A 91 8.37 -10.83 3.75
CA MET A 91 7.42 -11.48 2.86
C MET A 91 6.01 -11.16 3.36
N PHE A 92 5.08 -10.89 2.45
CA PHE A 92 3.67 -10.86 2.77
C PHE A 92 3.15 -12.28 3.01
N CYS A 93 2.12 -12.38 3.83
CA CYS A 93 1.45 -13.61 4.18
C CYS A 93 -0.01 -13.57 3.78
N ASP A 94 -0.52 -14.71 3.33
CA ASP A 94 -1.95 -14.99 3.34
C ASP A 94 -2.33 -15.55 4.72
N ILE A 95 -3.54 -15.23 5.19
CA ILE A 95 -4.02 -15.73 6.48
C ILE A 95 -4.92 -16.94 6.27
N LEU A 96 -4.60 -18.03 6.96
CA LEU A 96 -5.36 -19.29 6.92
C LEU A 96 -5.97 -19.60 8.28
N LEU A 97 -7.07 -20.35 8.27
CA LEU A 97 -7.66 -20.97 9.44
C LEU A 97 -6.82 -22.19 9.87
N PRO A 98 -7.00 -22.72 11.11
CA PRO A 98 -6.26 -23.88 11.59
C PRO A 98 -6.40 -25.15 10.75
N ASP A 99 -7.49 -25.27 9.99
CA ASP A 99 -7.73 -26.38 9.05
C ASP A 99 -7.00 -26.20 7.70
N GLY A 100 -6.23 -25.11 7.55
CA GLY A 100 -5.49 -24.76 6.35
C GLY A 100 -6.31 -24.02 5.28
N THR A 101 -7.60 -23.79 5.50
CA THR A 101 -8.43 -23.04 4.53
C THR A 101 -8.17 -21.53 4.60
N PRO A 102 -8.28 -20.78 3.48
CA PRO A 102 -8.06 -19.34 3.51
C PRO A 102 -9.08 -18.60 4.38
N SER A 103 -8.62 -17.64 5.18
CA SER A 103 -9.49 -16.76 5.96
C SER A 103 -10.29 -15.84 5.05
N TYR A 104 -11.59 -15.71 5.32
CA TYR A 104 -12.46 -14.77 4.60
C TYR A 104 -12.27 -13.32 5.05
N ALA A 105 -11.67 -13.11 6.23
CA ALA A 105 -11.40 -11.80 6.79
C ALA A 105 -10.07 -11.20 6.30
N ASP A 106 -9.21 -12.00 5.66
CA ASP A 106 -7.95 -11.53 5.09
C ASP A 106 -8.19 -10.59 3.89
N PRO A 107 -7.84 -9.29 4.00
CA PRO A 107 -8.02 -8.34 2.91
C PRO A 107 -7.28 -8.75 1.63
N ARG A 108 -6.09 -9.36 1.76
CA ARG A 108 -5.29 -9.82 0.61
C ARG A 108 -6.01 -10.96 -0.11
N ARG A 109 -6.63 -11.89 0.63
CA ARG A 109 -7.47 -12.96 0.05
C ARG A 109 -8.73 -12.41 -0.60
N VAL A 110 -9.37 -11.40 -0.02
CA VAL A 110 -10.55 -10.73 -0.62
C VAL A 110 -10.21 -10.15 -1.99
N LEU A 111 -9.05 -9.49 -2.12
CA LEU A 111 -8.57 -8.98 -3.40
C LEU A 111 -8.28 -10.11 -4.38
N LYS A 112 -7.52 -11.15 -3.98
CA LYS A 112 -7.23 -12.33 -4.82
C LYS A 112 -8.49 -12.96 -5.40
N ARG A 113 -9.53 -13.19 -4.59
CA ARG A 113 -10.81 -13.74 -5.05
C ARG A 113 -11.52 -12.83 -6.05
N THR A 114 -11.38 -11.52 -5.91
CA THR A 114 -11.96 -10.55 -6.86
C THR A 114 -11.20 -10.56 -8.19
N LEU A 115 -9.87 -10.71 -8.14
CA LEU A 115 -9.03 -10.85 -9.33
C LEU A 115 -9.25 -12.19 -10.04
N GLU A 116 -9.45 -13.28 -9.31
CA GLU A 116 -9.86 -14.59 -9.86
C GLU A 116 -11.16 -14.44 -10.69
N ARG A 117 -12.16 -13.72 -10.17
CA ARG A 117 -13.40 -13.43 -10.91
C ARG A 117 -13.20 -12.57 -12.15
N ALA A 118 -12.26 -11.63 -12.13
CA ALA A 118 -11.92 -10.83 -13.31
C ALA A 118 -11.20 -11.69 -14.36
N ALA A 119 -10.29 -12.58 -13.93
CA ALA A 119 -9.58 -13.52 -14.78
C ALA A 119 -10.52 -14.54 -15.45
N ASP A 120 -11.54 -15.03 -14.72
CA ASP A 120 -12.59 -15.90 -15.27
C ASP A 120 -13.40 -15.22 -16.40
N LEU A 121 -13.46 -13.89 -16.39
CA LEU A 121 -14.05 -13.07 -17.45
C LEU A 121 -13.07 -12.73 -18.57
N GLY A 122 -11.82 -13.20 -18.50
CA GLY A 122 -10.76 -12.95 -19.48
C GLY A 122 -9.96 -11.66 -19.26
N PHE A 123 -10.08 -11.03 -18.09
CA PHE A 123 -9.43 -9.76 -17.81
C PHE A 123 -8.28 -9.86 -16.80
N THR A 124 -7.21 -9.11 -17.05
CA THR A 124 -6.21 -8.73 -16.04
C THR A 124 -6.50 -7.31 -15.56
N PHE A 125 -6.36 -7.05 -14.26
CA PHE A 125 -6.64 -5.75 -13.64
C PHE A 125 -5.37 -5.06 -13.17
N TYR A 126 -5.12 -3.89 -13.74
CA TYR A 126 -3.95 -3.05 -13.43
C TYR A 126 -4.39 -1.77 -12.73
N THR A 127 -3.56 -1.33 -11.78
CA THR A 127 -3.81 -0.14 -10.98
C THR A 127 -2.55 0.73 -10.85
N HIS A 128 -2.74 2.05 -10.87
CA HIS A 128 -1.70 3.07 -10.69
C HIS A 128 -2.13 3.99 -9.55
N PRO A 129 -1.43 3.97 -8.40
CA PRO A 129 -1.73 4.83 -7.28
C PRO A 129 -0.91 6.14 -7.32
N GLU A 130 -1.60 7.26 -7.14
CA GLU A 130 -1.02 8.56 -6.77
C GLU A 130 -1.22 8.69 -5.26
N ILE A 131 -0.15 8.85 -4.48
CA ILE A 131 -0.24 8.75 -3.01
C ILE A 131 0.24 10.06 -2.38
N GLU A 132 -0.71 10.83 -1.87
CA GLU A 132 -0.44 12.07 -1.16
C GLU A 132 -0.24 11.81 0.35
N PHE A 133 0.63 12.61 0.96
CA PHE A 133 0.87 12.58 2.40
C PHE A 133 1.42 13.92 2.90
N TYR A 134 1.32 14.13 4.21
CA TYR A 134 1.94 15.28 4.88
C TYR A 134 3.19 14.87 5.63
N LEU A 135 4.17 15.79 5.66
CA LEU A 135 5.32 15.75 6.54
C LEU A 135 5.22 16.83 7.62
N PHE A 136 5.47 16.45 8.87
CA PHE A 136 5.48 17.36 10.03
C PHE A 136 6.83 17.35 10.74
N GLU A 137 7.20 18.43 11.44
CA GLU A 137 8.45 18.56 12.21
C GLU A 137 8.53 17.63 13.45
N GLY A 138 7.56 16.73 13.60
CA GLY A 138 7.47 15.75 14.67
C GLY A 138 6.07 15.14 14.74
N GLU A 139 5.87 14.18 15.64
CA GLU A 139 4.56 13.59 15.86
C GLU A 139 3.56 14.64 16.38
N PRO A 140 2.40 14.84 15.72
CA PRO A 140 1.39 15.77 16.19
C PRO A 140 0.88 15.40 17.59
N LYS A 141 0.80 16.39 18.48
CA LYS A 141 0.30 16.19 19.85
C LYS A 141 -1.21 16.40 19.93
N PRO A 142 -1.93 15.64 20.77
CA PRO A 142 -3.36 15.86 20.98
C PRO A 142 -3.65 17.30 21.43
N GLY A 143 -4.52 18.00 20.69
CA GLY A 143 -4.93 19.37 21.01
C GLY A 143 -4.03 20.47 20.44
N GLU A 144 -2.93 20.13 19.76
CA GLU A 144 -2.06 21.08 19.06
C GLU A 144 -2.23 20.95 17.54
N LEU A 145 -2.02 22.05 16.81
CA LEU A 145 -1.96 21.99 15.35
C LEU A 145 -0.62 21.38 14.93
N PRO A 146 -0.61 20.46 13.95
CA PRO A 146 0.64 19.91 13.43
C PRO A 146 1.45 21.01 12.74
N VAL A 147 2.77 20.97 12.90
CA VAL A 147 3.68 21.92 12.28
C VAL A 147 4.24 21.30 11.00
N PRO A 148 3.90 21.82 9.80
CA PRO A 148 4.45 21.32 8.55
C PRO A 148 5.94 21.64 8.45
N VAL A 149 6.68 20.73 7.82
CA VAL A 149 8.15 20.86 7.61
C VAL A 149 8.54 22.00 6.66
N ASP A 150 7.61 22.52 5.86
CA ASP A 150 7.78 23.70 5.02
C ASP A 150 6.44 24.38 4.69
N GLN A 151 6.48 25.39 3.82
CA GLN A 151 5.34 26.14 3.31
C GLN A 151 5.29 26.14 1.76
N ALA A 152 5.95 25.17 1.11
CA ALA A 152 5.98 25.07 -0.34
C ALA A 152 4.59 24.65 -0.87
N GLY A 153 4.25 25.11 -2.07
CA GLY A 153 3.01 24.76 -2.77
C GLY A 153 3.23 23.84 -3.96
N TYR A 154 2.17 23.67 -4.75
CA TYR A 154 2.11 22.73 -5.86
C TYR A 154 3.24 22.96 -6.87
N PHE A 155 4.03 21.91 -7.11
CA PHE A 155 5.17 21.91 -8.03
C PHE A 155 6.30 22.91 -7.69
N ASP A 156 6.29 23.51 -6.50
CA ASP A 156 7.35 24.43 -6.12
C ASP A 156 8.70 23.72 -6.07
N ASN A 157 9.65 24.31 -6.78
CA ASN A 157 11.06 24.07 -6.57
C ASN A 157 11.50 25.04 -5.46
N ALA A 158 11.43 24.60 -4.20
CA ALA A 158 11.66 25.39 -2.98
C ALA A 158 13.10 25.33 -2.38
N PRO A 159 14.16 25.88 -3.03
CA PRO A 159 15.53 25.82 -2.54
C PRO A 159 15.65 26.47 -1.15
N GLY A 160 16.08 25.70 -0.15
CA GLY A 160 16.21 26.17 1.24
C GLY A 160 15.25 25.52 2.24
N ALA A 161 14.25 24.73 1.79
CA ALA A 161 13.55 23.77 2.64
C ALA A 161 14.49 22.58 2.95
N ALA A 162 15.49 22.82 3.81
CA ALA A 162 16.61 21.92 4.08
C ALA A 162 16.19 20.51 4.58
N HIS A 163 14.93 20.32 4.94
CA HIS A 163 14.38 19.03 5.39
C HIS A 163 13.76 18.18 4.26
N ASN A 164 13.28 18.77 3.14
CA ASN A 164 12.38 18.06 2.22
C ASN A 164 12.96 17.58 0.89
N TYR A 165 13.98 18.23 0.33
CA TYR A 165 14.55 17.74 -0.93
C TYR A 165 15.21 16.38 -0.79
N ASP A 166 15.85 16.13 0.35
CA ASP A 166 16.46 14.83 0.57
C ASP A 166 15.43 13.77 0.97
N PHE A 167 14.29 14.16 1.55
CA PHE A 167 13.21 13.24 1.88
C PHE A 167 12.75 12.47 0.64
N ARG A 168 12.22 13.15 -0.39
CA ARG A 168 11.68 12.47 -1.58
C ARG A 168 12.77 11.68 -2.29
N ARG A 169 13.98 12.24 -2.44
CA ARG A 169 15.12 11.54 -3.05
C ARG A 169 15.44 10.24 -2.33
N LYS A 170 15.60 10.28 -1.00
CA LYS A 170 15.91 9.10 -0.17
C LYS A 170 14.78 8.08 -0.23
N ALA A 171 13.53 8.52 -0.10
CA ALA A 171 12.35 7.68 -0.22
C ALA A 171 12.29 6.94 -1.56
N ILE A 172 12.47 7.65 -2.67
CA ILE A 172 12.48 7.07 -4.02
C ILE A 172 13.63 6.08 -4.17
N THR A 173 14.85 6.43 -3.72
CA THR A 173 16.00 5.51 -3.79
C THR A 173 15.75 4.22 -3.03
N LEU A 174 15.12 4.28 -1.86
CA LEU A 174 14.75 3.08 -1.11
C LEU A 174 13.69 2.24 -1.83
N LEU A 175 12.64 2.86 -2.37
CA LEU A 175 11.60 2.17 -3.15
C LEU A 175 12.18 1.47 -4.38
N GLU A 176 13.02 2.17 -5.16
CA GLU A 176 13.66 1.62 -6.36
C GLU A 176 14.60 0.46 -6.02
N SER A 177 15.36 0.56 -4.91
CA SER A 177 16.19 -0.55 -4.44
C SER A 177 15.38 -1.79 -4.02
N MET A 178 14.08 -1.59 -3.74
CA MET A 178 13.12 -2.65 -3.47
C MET A 178 12.34 -3.10 -4.71
N GLY A 179 12.68 -2.61 -5.90
CA GLY A 179 11.98 -2.93 -7.14
C GLY A 179 10.62 -2.25 -7.29
N ILE A 180 10.30 -1.25 -6.46
CA ILE A 180 9.07 -0.47 -6.56
C ILE A 180 9.38 0.77 -7.40
N SER A 181 8.93 0.77 -8.66
CA SER A 181 9.18 1.87 -9.59
C SER A 181 8.30 3.08 -9.29
N VAL A 182 8.94 4.24 -9.20
CA VAL A 182 8.29 5.54 -9.05
C VAL A 182 8.15 6.19 -10.43
N GLU A 183 7.02 6.85 -10.68
CA GLU A 183 6.78 7.58 -11.92
C GLU A 183 7.05 9.08 -11.75
N PHE A 184 6.41 9.71 -10.78
CA PHE A 184 6.58 11.13 -10.49
C PHE A 184 6.70 11.38 -8.98
N SER A 185 7.21 12.56 -8.62
CA SER A 185 7.19 13.05 -7.25
C SER A 185 7.22 14.57 -7.24
N HIS A 186 6.42 15.21 -6.40
CA HIS A 186 6.36 16.66 -6.30
C HIS A 186 5.81 17.14 -4.95
N HIS A 187 5.93 18.45 -4.73
CA HIS A 187 5.17 19.13 -3.69
C HIS A 187 3.72 19.26 -4.13
N GLU A 188 2.82 19.11 -3.18
CA GLU A 188 1.37 19.24 -3.36
C GLU A 188 0.87 20.62 -2.91
N GLY A 189 -0.43 20.86 -3.02
CA GLY A 189 -1.05 22.18 -2.78
C GLY A 189 -1.03 22.66 -1.33
N GLY A 190 -0.84 21.77 -0.35
CA GLY A 190 -0.77 22.10 1.07
C GLY A 190 0.66 22.24 1.62
N PRO A 191 0.87 22.99 2.72
CA PRO A 191 2.20 23.18 3.31
C PRO A 191 2.76 21.85 3.84
N GLY A 192 3.98 21.49 3.43
CA GLY A 192 4.58 20.20 3.75
C GLY A 192 3.86 18.99 3.14
N GLN A 193 2.90 19.19 2.23
CA GLN A 193 2.22 18.13 1.49
C GLN A 193 3.08 17.65 0.34
N GLN A 194 3.09 16.35 0.14
CA GLN A 194 3.94 15.64 -0.80
C GLN A 194 3.12 14.63 -1.57
N GLU A 195 3.54 14.35 -2.80
CA GLU A 195 3.01 13.27 -3.62
C GLU A 195 4.14 12.48 -4.26
N ILE A 196 3.97 11.16 -4.27
CA ILE A 196 4.83 10.23 -5.01
C ILE A 196 3.93 9.22 -5.71
N ASP A 197 4.09 9.12 -7.02
CA ASP A 197 3.30 8.24 -7.87
C ASP A 197 4.07 6.96 -8.14
N LEU A 198 3.39 5.83 -7.97
CA LEU A 198 3.99 4.54 -8.32
C LEU A 198 3.58 4.17 -9.73
N ARG A 199 4.52 3.62 -10.50
CA ARG A 199 4.19 3.00 -11.80
C ARG A 199 3.09 1.96 -11.61
N TYR A 200 2.24 1.83 -12.62
CA TYR A 200 1.18 0.83 -12.62
C TYR A 200 1.75 -0.60 -12.47
N ALA A 201 1.00 -1.44 -11.77
CA ALA A 201 1.25 -2.88 -11.66
C ALA A 201 -0.10 -3.62 -11.62
N ASP A 202 -0.07 -4.95 -11.61
CA ASP A 202 -1.29 -5.70 -11.31
C ASP A 202 -1.77 -5.35 -9.90
N ALA A 203 -3.09 -5.41 -9.69
CA ALA A 203 -3.69 -4.83 -8.48
C ALA A 203 -3.19 -5.45 -7.16
N LEU A 204 -2.79 -6.73 -7.16
CA LEU A 204 -2.27 -7.37 -5.95
C LEU A 204 -0.87 -6.83 -5.64
N THR A 205 0.00 -6.76 -6.65
CA THR A 205 1.33 -6.14 -6.51
C THR A 205 1.20 -4.67 -6.10
N THR A 206 0.27 -3.90 -6.68
CA THR A 206 0.03 -2.51 -6.27
C THR A 206 -0.38 -2.41 -4.80
N ALA A 207 -1.26 -3.29 -4.31
CA ALA A 207 -1.65 -3.29 -2.90
C ALA A 207 -0.47 -3.57 -1.95
N ASP A 208 0.36 -4.58 -2.28
CA ASP A 208 1.58 -4.91 -1.51
C ASP A 208 2.60 -3.75 -1.57
N ASN A 209 2.71 -3.06 -2.72
CA ASN A 209 3.55 -1.89 -2.91
C ASN A 209 3.08 -0.68 -2.08
N ILE A 210 1.78 -0.40 -2.01
CA ILE A 210 1.22 0.70 -1.19
C ILE A 210 1.53 0.48 0.30
N MET A 211 1.41 -0.76 0.78
CA MET A 211 1.76 -1.08 2.17
C MET A 211 3.24 -0.90 2.46
N THR A 212 4.09 -1.30 1.51
CA THR A 212 5.55 -1.07 1.59
C THR A 212 5.86 0.43 1.54
N PHE A 213 5.25 1.17 0.62
CA PHE A 213 5.41 2.60 0.42
C PHE A 213 5.14 3.38 1.71
N ARG A 214 4.00 3.13 2.36
CA ARG A 214 3.64 3.79 3.62
C ARG A 214 4.68 3.56 4.73
N LEU A 215 5.26 2.36 4.79
CA LEU A 215 6.33 2.08 5.75
C LEU A 215 7.62 2.80 5.39
N VAL A 216 8.02 2.81 4.10
CA VAL A 216 9.23 3.52 3.65
C VAL A 216 9.12 5.01 3.95
N MET A 217 7.99 5.66 3.65
CA MET A 217 7.81 7.09 3.97
C MET A 217 7.99 7.36 5.47
N LYS A 218 7.43 6.50 6.32
CA LYS A 218 7.56 6.62 7.77
C LYS A 218 8.99 6.39 8.26
N GLU A 219 9.69 5.39 7.75
CA GLU A 219 11.08 5.10 8.11
C GLU A 219 12.01 6.26 7.68
N VAL A 220 11.81 6.82 6.48
CA VAL A 220 12.57 7.99 6.02
C VAL A 220 12.25 9.23 6.86
N ALA A 221 10.98 9.44 7.21
CA ALA A 221 10.58 10.58 8.03
C ALA A 221 11.22 10.50 9.41
N LEU A 222 11.15 9.33 10.05
CA LEU A 222 11.75 9.09 11.36
C LEU A 222 13.27 9.30 11.35
N ASP A 223 13.96 8.82 10.33
CA ASP A 223 15.41 9.02 10.16
C ASP A 223 15.80 10.51 10.04
N GLN A 224 14.91 11.33 9.48
CA GLN A 224 15.11 12.77 9.32
C GLN A 224 14.49 13.62 10.45
N GLY A 225 13.97 12.98 11.51
CA GLY A 225 13.31 13.68 12.62
C GLY A 225 11.95 14.29 12.29
N ALA A 226 11.33 13.86 11.19
CA ALA A 226 10.00 14.26 10.75
C ALA A 226 8.95 13.18 11.04
N PHE A 227 7.68 13.49 10.79
CA PHE A 227 6.56 12.55 10.87
C PHE A 227 5.75 12.54 9.59
N ALA A 228 5.64 11.37 8.95
CA ALA A 228 4.81 11.17 7.77
C ALA A 228 3.38 10.74 8.14
N SER A 229 2.39 11.50 7.67
CA SER A 229 0.97 11.24 7.90
C SER A 229 0.21 11.03 6.60
N PHE A 230 -0.55 9.94 6.52
CA PHE A 230 -1.50 9.63 5.45
C PHE A 230 -2.94 9.96 5.84
N MET A 231 -3.11 10.85 6.83
CA MET A 231 -4.41 11.28 7.29
C MET A 231 -5.12 12.08 6.18
N PRO A 232 -6.40 11.79 5.85
CA PRO A 232 -7.09 12.43 4.73
C PRO A 232 -7.22 13.96 4.82
N LYS A 233 -7.38 14.51 6.02
CA LYS A 233 -7.58 15.96 6.23
C LYS A 233 -6.98 16.38 7.57
N PRO A 234 -5.64 16.61 7.63
CA PRO A 234 -4.96 17.00 8.87
C PRO A 234 -5.20 18.48 9.23
N PHE A 235 -5.44 19.33 8.24
CA PHE A 235 -5.76 20.75 8.42
C PHE A 235 -7.18 21.05 7.93
N ALA A 236 -7.87 21.97 8.62
CA ALA A 236 -9.18 22.45 8.18
C ALA A 236 -9.07 23.29 6.90
N ASP A 237 -8.07 24.19 6.86
CA ASP A 237 -7.97 25.28 5.87
C ASP A 237 -7.03 24.98 4.69
N HIS A 238 -6.39 23.80 4.67
CA HIS A 238 -5.50 23.37 3.57
C HIS A 238 -6.06 22.13 2.85
N PRO A 239 -5.58 21.78 1.64
CA PRO A 239 -5.98 20.56 0.94
C PRO A 239 -5.86 19.29 1.80
N GLY A 240 -6.57 18.24 1.41
CA GLY A 240 -6.52 16.95 2.10
C GLY A 240 -5.80 15.92 1.24
N SER A 241 -5.11 14.97 1.86
CA SER A 241 -4.39 13.92 1.14
C SER A 241 -5.31 12.89 0.49
N GLY A 242 -5.20 12.75 -0.83
CA GLY A 242 -5.79 11.69 -1.63
C GLY A 242 -4.92 10.45 -1.79
N MET A 243 -5.57 9.38 -2.23
CA MET A 243 -4.89 8.28 -2.92
C MET A 243 -5.68 8.00 -4.19
N HIS A 244 -5.38 8.74 -5.26
CA HIS A 244 -6.06 8.51 -6.53
C HIS A 244 -5.62 7.16 -7.08
N MET A 245 -6.56 6.49 -7.74
CA MET A 245 -6.33 5.16 -8.27
C MET A 245 -6.80 5.12 -9.70
N HIS A 246 -5.85 5.10 -10.64
CA HIS A 246 -6.18 4.86 -12.04
C HIS A 246 -6.35 3.36 -12.25
N LEU A 247 -7.42 2.99 -12.94
CA LEU A 247 -7.87 1.61 -13.09
C LEU A 247 -7.91 1.23 -14.56
N SER A 248 -7.48 0.01 -14.89
CA SER A 248 -7.59 -0.51 -16.26
C SER A 248 -7.77 -2.02 -16.28
N LEU A 249 -8.58 -2.48 -17.24
CA LEU A 249 -8.71 -3.89 -17.58
C LEU A 249 -7.98 -4.19 -18.89
N PHE A 250 -7.35 -5.36 -18.96
CA PHE A 250 -6.62 -5.83 -20.13
C PHE A 250 -7.11 -7.22 -20.55
N GLU A 251 -7.22 -7.44 -21.86
CA GLU A 251 -7.45 -8.76 -22.46
C GLU A 251 -6.17 -9.17 -23.21
N GLY A 252 -5.34 -10.01 -22.57
CA GLY A 252 -3.96 -10.20 -22.99
C GLY A 252 -3.19 -8.87 -22.89
N ASP A 253 -2.54 -8.45 -23.98
CA ASP A 253 -1.77 -7.19 -24.02
C ASP A 253 -2.60 -5.97 -24.45
N ARG A 254 -3.90 -6.14 -24.72
CA ARG A 254 -4.78 -5.06 -25.19
C ARG A 254 -5.52 -4.42 -24.03
N ASN A 255 -5.39 -3.10 -23.87
CA ASN A 255 -6.22 -2.33 -22.94
C ASN A 255 -7.69 -2.41 -23.37
N ALA A 256 -8.52 -3.04 -22.54
CA ALA A 256 -9.92 -3.30 -22.82
C ALA A 256 -10.78 -2.04 -22.76
N PHE A 257 -10.30 -0.96 -22.13
CA PHE A 257 -11.02 0.33 -22.07
C PHE A 257 -10.82 1.18 -23.33
N TYR A 258 -9.83 0.89 -24.17
CA TYR A 258 -9.58 1.68 -25.37
C TYR A 258 -10.35 1.14 -26.59
N GLU A 259 -11.01 2.04 -27.34
CA GLU A 259 -11.64 1.73 -28.62
C GLU A 259 -11.52 2.92 -29.58
N ALA A 260 -10.69 2.79 -30.61
CA ALA A 260 -10.50 3.84 -31.60
C ALA A 260 -11.81 4.17 -32.34
N GLY A 261 -12.11 5.47 -32.47
CA GLY A 261 -13.32 5.95 -33.17
C GLY A 261 -14.61 5.94 -32.32
N SER A 262 -14.57 5.42 -31.10
CA SER A 262 -15.65 5.59 -30.12
C SER A 262 -15.62 6.97 -29.47
N GLU A 263 -16.74 7.39 -28.86
CA GLU A 263 -16.80 8.62 -28.06
C GLU A 263 -15.77 8.58 -26.92
N TYR A 264 -14.99 9.65 -26.79
CA TYR A 264 -13.83 9.75 -25.87
C TYR A 264 -12.77 8.66 -26.04
N GLN A 265 -12.80 7.92 -27.16
CA GLN A 265 -11.96 6.73 -27.40
C GLN A 265 -12.14 5.63 -26.33
N LEU A 266 -13.29 5.63 -25.66
CA LEU A 266 -13.62 4.72 -24.58
C LEU A 266 -14.47 3.56 -25.09
N SER A 267 -14.06 2.33 -24.82
CA SER A 267 -14.78 1.15 -25.25
C SER A 267 -16.11 0.95 -24.51
N ARG A 268 -16.94 0.04 -25.02
CA ARG A 268 -18.13 -0.42 -24.27
C ARG A 268 -17.77 -1.02 -22.91
N VAL A 269 -16.65 -1.73 -22.80
CA VAL A 269 -16.16 -2.31 -21.54
C VAL A 269 -15.80 -1.18 -20.57
N GLY A 270 -15.03 -0.19 -21.02
CA GLY A 270 -14.66 0.98 -20.21
C GLY A 270 -15.88 1.75 -19.70
N ARG A 271 -16.83 2.05 -20.58
CA ARG A 271 -18.10 2.70 -20.18
C ARG A 271 -18.89 1.88 -19.16
N SER A 272 -18.95 0.55 -19.33
CA SER A 272 -19.67 -0.33 -18.40
C SER A 272 -18.98 -0.43 -17.04
N PHE A 273 -17.65 -0.41 -17.02
CA PHE A 273 -16.86 -0.37 -15.79
C PHE A 273 -17.13 0.93 -15.01
N ILE A 274 -17.09 2.07 -15.68
CA ILE A 274 -17.42 3.38 -15.10
C ILE A 274 -18.86 3.38 -14.57
N ALA A 275 -19.82 2.86 -15.34
CA ALA A 275 -21.21 2.76 -14.89
C ALA A 275 -21.36 1.96 -13.58
N GLY A 276 -20.61 0.86 -13.44
CA GLY A 276 -20.57 0.10 -12.18
C GLY A 276 -19.97 0.88 -11.02
N LEU A 277 -18.88 1.62 -11.25
CA LEU A 277 -18.28 2.47 -10.22
C LEU A 277 -19.23 3.58 -9.76
N LEU A 278 -19.88 4.29 -10.69
CA LEU A 278 -20.83 5.35 -10.37
C LEU A 278 -22.06 4.81 -9.64
N LEU A 279 -22.59 3.65 -10.09
CA LEU A 279 -23.74 3.02 -9.44
C LEU A 279 -23.46 2.67 -7.97
N HIS A 280 -22.24 2.19 -7.68
CA HIS A 280 -21.85 1.71 -6.35
C HIS A 280 -21.00 2.70 -5.55
N ALA A 281 -20.77 3.91 -6.07
CA ALA A 281 -19.94 4.93 -5.43
C ALA A 281 -20.36 5.23 -3.98
N PRO A 282 -21.67 5.38 -3.66
CA PRO A 282 -22.11 5.60 -2.29
C PRO A 282 -21.72 4.45 -1.34
N GLU A 283 -21.88 3.20 -1.77
CA GLU A 283 -21.60 2.02 -0.94
C GLU A 283 -20.10 1.78 -0.76
N ILE A 284 -19.32 1.84 -1.84
CA ILE A 284 -17.87 1.60 -1.75
C ILE A 284 -17.13 2.71 -0.99
N THR A 285 -17.74 3.90 -0.87
CA THR A 285 -17.21 5.01 -0.07
C THR A 285 -16.95 4.60 1.39
N ALA A 286 -17.75 3.71 1.96
CA ALA A 286 -17.52 3.22 3.32
C ALA A 286 -16.16 2.49 3.48
N ILE A 287 -15.64 1.91 2.40
CA ILE A 287 -14.37 1.18 2.37
C ILE A 287 -13.24 2.08 1.87
N THR A 288 -13.44 2.80 0.77
CA THR A 288 -12.42 3.68 0.20
C THR A 288 -12.15 4.91 1.05
N ASN A 289 -13.10 5.30 1.91
CA ASN A 289 -13.03 6.44 2.82
C ASN A 289 -13.41 6.01 4.25
N GLN A 290 -12.74 4.98 4.75
CA GLN A 290 -13.11 4.27 6.00
C GLN A 290 -13.03 5.09 7.30
N TRP A 291 -12.38 6.25 7.31
CA TRP A 291 -12.19 7.04 8.52
C TRP A 291 -13.20 8.19 8.62
N VAL A 292 -13.61 8.56 9.83
CA VAL A 292 -14.42 9.78 10.06
C VAL A 292 -13.73 11.01 9.45
N ASN A 293 -12.40 11.07 9.51
CA ASN A 293 -11.62 12.16 8.91
C ASN A 293 -11.65 12.16 7.37
N SER A 294 -11.85 11.01 6.71
CA SER A 294 -12.01 10.94 5.24
C SER A 294 -13.16 11.82 4.75
N TYR A 295 -14.29 11.82 5.47
CA TYR A 295 -15.45 12.64 5.13
C TYR A 295 -15.21 14.14 5.30
N LYS A 296 -14.21 14.54 6.09
CA LYS A 296 -13.79 15.96 6.21
C LYS A 296 -13.05 16.42 4.94
N ARG A 297 -12.34 15.50 4.27
CA ARG A 297 -11.77 15.76 2.94
C ARG A 297 -12.89 15.88 1.89
N LEU A 298 -13.82 14.92 1.85
CA LEU A 298 -14.92 14.93 0.87
C LEU A 298 -15.87 16.13 1.01
N ALA A 299 -16.12 16.58 2.24
CA ALA A 299 -16.97 17.74 2.50
C ALA A 299 -16.23 19.10 2.43
N GLY A 300 -14.89 19.08 2.43
CA GLY A 300 -14.06 20.27 2.60
C GLY A 300 -13.94 21.17 1.36
N GLY A 301 -14.48 20.75 0.21
CA GLY A 301 -14.24 21.42 -1.08
C GLY A 301 -12.81 21.24 -1.59
N GLY A 302 -12.50 21.85 -2.74
CA GLY A 302 -11.22 21.68 -3.45
C GLY A 302 -11.28 20.58 -4.51
N GLU A 303 -10.18 19.86 -4.71
CA GLU A 303 -10.06 18.80 -5.74
C GLU A 303 -10.62 17.43 -5.29
N ALA A 304 -11.10 17.31 -4.05
CA ALA A 304 -11.71 16.09 -3.55
C ALA A 304 -13.15 15.88 -4.12
N PRO A 305 -13.49 14.68 -4.60
CA PRO A 305 -14.81 14.42 -5.19
C PRO A 305 -15.90 14.42 -4.11
N SER A 306 -16.94 15.24 -4.32
CA SER A 306 -18.09 15.38 -3.41
C SER A 306 -19.42 14.92 -4.01
N TYR A 307 -19.41 14.56 -5.30
CA TYR A 307 -20.58 14.13 -6.06
C TYR A 307 -20.24 12.89 -6.89
N VAL A 308 -21.29 12.14 -7.23
CA VAL A 308 -21.27 11.04 -8.21
C VAL A 308 -21.73 11.59 -9.55
#